data_AF-A0A836VAH6-F1
#
_entry.id   AF-A0A836VAH6-F1
#
_cell.length_a   1.000
_cell.length_b   1.000
_cell.length_c   1.000
_cell.angle_alpha   90.00
_cell.angle_beta   90.00
_cell.angle_gamma   90.00
#
_symmetry.space_group_name_H-M   'P 1'
#
loop_
_entity.id
_entity.type
_entity.pdbx_description
1 polymer ?
#
loop_
_entity_poly.entity_id
_entity_poly.type
_entity_poly.pdbx_seq_one_letter_code
_entity_poly.pdbx_strand_id
1 'polypeptide(L)' 'MILDAFIFIVPLVVLIIVLVSMLKILREYERGVVFMLGRFWSVKGPGLIIIIPILQEMVRVDLRTKVLDVP' A
#
# COMPACT_ATOMS: atom_id res chain seq x y z
N MET A 1 -34.77 12.84 -3.14
CA MET A 1 -34.63 11.61 -2.33
C MET A 1 -33.52 10.70 -2.83
N ILE A 2 -33.64 10.09 -4.02
CA ILE A 2 -32.59 9.18 -4.53
C ILE A 2 -31.27 9.93 -4.79
N LEU A 3 -31.31 11.12 -5.42
CA LEU A 3 -30.11 11.93 -5.66
C LEU A 3 -29.37 12.32 -4.37
N ASP A 4 -30.13 12.69 -3.33
CA ASP A 4 -29.58 13.08 -2.03
C ASP A 4 -28.87 11.89 -1.35
N ALA A 5 -29.47 10.70 -1.44
CA ALA A 5 -28.83 9.47 -0.95
C ALA A 5 -27.50 9.18 -1.67
N PHE A 6 -27.43 9.38 -2.99
CA PHE A 6 -26.19 9.21 -3.75
C PHE A 6 -25.09 10.18 -3.31
N ILE A 7 -25.44 11.43 -2.98
CA ILE A 7 -24.49 12.45 -2.50
C ILE A 7 -23.82 12.02 -1.19
N PHE A 8 -24.50 11.26 -0.32
CA PHE A 8 -23.92 10.75 0.92
C PHE A 8 -23.26 9.37 0.76
N ILE A 9 -23.81 8.49 -0.08
CA ILE A 9 -23.30 7.12 -0.27
C ILE A 9 -21.96 7.13 -1.01
N VAL A 10 -21.82 7.93 -2.07
CA VAL A 10 -20.59 7.98 -2.88
C VAL A 10 -19.35 8.35 -2.06
N PRO A 11 -19.31 9.45 -1.30
CA PRO A 11 -18.14 9.79 -0.48
C PRO A 11 -17.88 8.78 0.63
N LEU A 12 -18.92 8.17 1.20
CA LEU A 12 -18.77 7.12 2.21
C LEU A 12 -18.05 5.89 1.64
N VAL A 13 -18.45 5.45 0.45
CA VAL A 13 -17.80 4.32 -0.24
C VAL A 13 -16.36 4.66 -0.59
N VAL A 14 -16.11 5.87 -1.11
CA VAL A 14 -14.75 6.32 -1.43
C VAL A 14 -13.87 6.35 -0.18
N LEU A 15 -14.38 6.84 0.95
CA LEU A 15 -13.65 6.87 2.21
C LEU A 15 -13.27 5.46 2.68
N ILE A 16 -14.19 4.50 2.61
CA ILE A 16 -13.93 3.10 2.98
C ILE A 16 -12.86 2.49 2.09
N ILE A 17 -12.93 2.71 0.78
CA ILE A 17 -11.93 2.21 -0.18
C ILE A 17 -10.55 2.76 0.16
N VAL A 18 -10.45 4.06 0.46
CA VAL A 18 -9.18 4.68 0.85
C VAL A 18 -8.66 4.05 2.14
N LEU A 19 -9.47 3.92 3.20
CA LEU A 19 -9.05 3.31 4.46
C LEU A 19 -8.52 1.88 4.28
N VAL A 20 -9.22 1.04 3.50
CA VAL A 20 -8.80 -0.35 3.27
C VAL A 20 -7.52 -0.39 2.44
N SER A 21 -7.38 0.50 1.45
CA SER A 21 -6.19 0.56 0.61
C SER A 21 -4.91 0.97 1.35
N MET A 22 -5.04 1.65 2.50
CA MET A 22 -3.93 2.02 3.37
C MET A 22 -3.32 0.83 4.11
N LEU A 23 -4.10 -0.24 4.33
CA LEU A 23 -3.66 -1.42 5.05
C LEU A 23 -2.97 -2.39 4.09
N LYS A 24 -1.65 -2.50 4.22
CA LYS A 24 -0.83 -3.45 3.46
C LYS A 24 -0.21 -4.45 4.42
N ILE A 25 -0.31 -5.73 4.09
CA ILE A 25 0.29 -6.81 4.87
C ILE A 25 1.50 -7.33 4.10
N LEU A 26 2.66 -7.27 4.75
CA LEU A 26 3.90 -7.86 4.27
C LEU A 26 4.14 -9.20 4.95
N ARG A 27 4.67 -10.14 4.19
CA ARG A 27 5.07 -11.46 4.72
C ARG A 27 6.43 -11.34 5.42
N GLU A 28 6.73 -12.27 6.34
CA GLU A 28 7.97 -12.30 7.14
C GLU A 28 9.27 -12.15 6.30
N TYR A 29 9.25 -12.73 5.11
CA TYR A 29 10.38 -12.78 4.18
C TYR A 29 10.38 -11.62 3.16
N GLU A 30 9.39 -10.74 3.22
CA GLU A 30 9.30 -9.56 2.38
C GLU A 30 9.59 -8.32 3.22
N ARG A 31 10.26 -7.35 2.59
CA ARG A 31 10.48 -6.03 3.17
C ARG A 31 9.89 -4.96 2.28
N GLY A 32 9.14 -4.04 2.88
CA GLY A 32 8.53 -2.93 2.14
C GLY A 32 9.45 -1.73 2.13
N VAL A 33 9.99 -1.38 0.97
CA VAL A 33 10.66 -0.09 0.78
C VAL A 33 9.59 0.92 0.43
N VAL A 34 9.41 1.92 1.29
CA VAL A 34 8.44 3.00 1.06
C VAL A 34 9.16 4.21 0.48
N PHE A 35 8.66 4.66 -0.65
CA PHE A 35 9.03 5.90 -1.31
C PHE A 35 7.95 6.94 -1.07
N MET A 36 8.33 8.18 -0.86
CA MET A 36 7.42 9.30 -0.72
C MET A 36 7.85 10.40 -1.70
N LEU A 37 6.98 10.76 -2.64
CA LEU A 37 7.24 11.82 -3.62
C LEU A 37 8.59 11.65 -4.36
N GLY A 38 8.92 10.42 -4.73
CA GLY A 38 10.18 10.08 -5.43
C GLY A 38 11.43 10.03 -4.54
N ARG A 39 11.31 10.15 -3.21
CA ARG A 39 12.43 9.97 -2.28
C ARG A 39 12.24 8.74 -1.42
N PHE A 40 13.34 8.10 -1.05
CA PHE A 40 13.33 7.05 -0.05
C PHE A 40 12.86 7.63 1.29
N TRP A 41 11.83 7.01 1.88
CA TRP A 41 11.31 7.41 3.19
C TRP A 41 11.82 6.48 4.28
N SER A 42 11.52 5.20 4.17
CA SER A 42 11.91 4.20 5.16
C SER A 42 11.71 2.79 4.64
N VAL A 43 12.47 1.85 5.21
CA VAL A 43 12.23 0.42 5.02
C VAL A 43 11.36 -0.08 6.18
N LYS A 44 10.15 -0.53 5.87
CA LYS A 44 9.22 -1.11 6.85
C LYS A 44 9.38 -2.64 6.89
N GLY A 45 9.36 -3.19 8.10
CA GLY A 45 9.52 -4.64 8.37
C GLY A 45 8.29 -5.47 7.98
N PRO A 46 8.30 -6.79 8.21
CA PRO A 46 7.14 -7.63 7.95
C PRO A 46 5.97 -7.32 8.89
N GLY A 47 4.74 -7.69 8.49
CA GLY A 47 3.52 -7.45 9.27
C GLY A 47 2.57 -6.43 8.66
N LEU A 48 1.67 -5.89 9.49
CA LEU A 48 0.64 -4.95 9.07
C LEU A 48 1.20 -3.53 9.05
N ILE A 49 1.18 -2.92 7.88
CA ILE A 49 1.77 -1.61 7.62
C ILE A 49 0.73 -0.68 7.01
N ILE A 50 0.67 0.51 7.58
CA ILE A 50 -0.16 1.60 7.10
C ILE A 50 0.66 2.47 6.14
N ILE A 51 0.13 2.66 4.94
CA ILE A 51 0.71 3.47 3.86
C ILE A 51 -0.34 4.42 3.33
N ILE A 52 0.04 5.65 3.03
CA ILE A 52 -0.88 6.63 2.43
C ILE A 52 -0.81 6.45 0.91
N PRO A 53 -1.82 5.83 0.26
CA PRO A 53 -1.75 5.41 -1.15
C PRO A 53 -1.57 6.55 -2.17
N ILE A 54 -1.86 7.79 -1.78
CA ILE A 54 -1.76 8.97 -2.66
C ILE A 54 -0.35 9.56 -2.68
N LEU A 55 0.38 9.46 -1.56
CA LEU A 55 1.67 10.13 -1.38
C LEU A 55 2.85 9.16 -1.31
N GLN A 56 2.58 7.92 -0.91
CA GLN A 56 3.58 6.90 -0.62
C GLN A 56 3.41 5.72 -1.56
N GLU A 57 4.50 5.37 -2.23
CA GLU A 57 4.62 4.17 -3.06
C GLU A 57 5.38 3.11 -2.29
N MET A 58 4.92 1.86 -2.38
CA MET A 58 5.53 0.74 -1.66
C MET A 58 6.04 -0.31 -2.64
N VAL A 59 7.34 -0.58 -2.59
CA VAL A 59 7.95 -1.67 -3.33
C VAL A 59 8.27 -2.82 -2.38
N ARG A 60 7.78 -4.01 -2.71
CA ARG A 60 8.06 -5.24 -1.95
C ARG A 60 9.35 -5.86 -2.45
N VAL A 61 10.30 -6.05 -1.55
CA VAL A 61 11.58 -6.68 -1.83
C VAL A 61 11.64 -8.01 -1.08
N ASP A 62 11.89 -9.09 -1.81
CA ASP A 62 12.10 -10.41 -1.23
C ASP A 62 13.52 -10.49 -0.64
N LEU A 63 13.64 -10.98 0.59
CA LEU A 63 14.93 -11.17 1.27
C LEU A 63 15.59 -12.51 0.91
N ARG A 64 14.92 -13.35 0.13
CA ARG A 64 15.45 -14.65 -0.30
C ARG A 64 16.47 -14.50 -1.42
N THR A 65 17.44 -15.40 -1.43
CA THR A 65 18.41 -15.51 -2.53
C THR A 65 17.69 -15.94 -3.80
N LYS A 66 17.77 -15.12 -4.85
CA LYS A 66 17.36 -15.52 -6.20
C LYS A 66 18.59 -16.06 -6.94
N VAL A 67 18.49 -17.28 -7.43
CA VAL A 67 19.47 -17.83 -8.38
C VAL A 67 19.07 -17.31 -9.75
N LEU A 68 20.00 -16.64 -10.44
CA LEU A 68 19.84 -16.18 -11.81
C LEU A 68 20.64 -17.10 -12.72
N ASP A 69 19.98 -17.79 -13.62
CA ASP A 69 20.65 -18.55 -14.67
C ASP A 69 21.12 -17.57 -15.76
N VAL A 70 22.42 -17.57 -16.05
CA VAL A 70 23.03 -16.71 -17.07
C VAL A 70 23.11 -17.50 -18.38
N PRO A 71 22.50 -17.03 -19.47
CA PRO A 71 22.57 -17.68 -20.80
C PRO A 71 23.90 -17.45 -21.52
#